data_AF-A0A9N9Q9G6-F1
#
_entry.id   AF-A0A9N9Q9G6-F1
#
_cell.length_a   1.000
_cell.length_b   1.000
_cell.length_c   1.000
_cell.angle_alpha   90.00
_cell.angle_beta   90.00
_cell.angle_gamma   90.00
#
_symmetry.space_group_name_H-M   'P 1'
#
loop_
_entity.id
_entity.type
_entity.pdbx_description
1 polymer ?
#
loop_
_entity_poly.entity_id
_entity_poly.type
_entity_poly.pdbx_seq_one_letter_code
_entity_poly.pdbx_strand_id
1 'polypeptide(L)'
;MPNRRVIRRPRPAAHPADRTIAISKAGLRKCALIHYLLGLLMLFKLTAFNVEKVNAAIQELLIPEPDAWEWVWIASLLVTAFAIQDCDKGDIASLRYYMIFMVVLGIFPLIWGGTIWFSDAWAYLFAYDAPFHIVYWNGYPAGIIWYHFIMFTLLVHGFFLYFSFKLVNAWEARNNHDE
;
A
#
# COMPACT_ATOMS: atom_id res chain seq x y z
N MET A 1 38.41 -3.08 46.05
CA MET A 1 37.27 -3.56 45.22
C MET A 1 37.79 -3.87 43.82
N PRO A 2 37.65 -5.10 43.28
CA PRO A 2 38.17 -5.41 41.97
C PRO A 2 37.24 -4.92 40.86
N ASN A 3 37.82 -4.16 39.92
CA ASN A 3 37.18 -3.57 38.76
C ASN A 3 36.75 -4.67 37.76
N ARG A 4 35.44 -4.96 37.64
CA ARG A 4 34.90 -5.87 36.63
C ARG A 4 35.04 -5.20 35.26
N ARG A 5 36.13 -5.51 34.54
CA ARG A 5 36.22 -5.22 33.10
C ARG A 5 35.08 -5.96 32.39
N VAL A 6 34.14 -5.21 31.85
CA VAL A 6 33.10 -5.72 30.95
C VAL A 6 33.82 -6.23 29.70
N ILE A 7 34.00 -7.55 29.59
CA ILE A 7 34.53 -8.19 28.39
C ILE A 7 33.48 -7.98 27.29
N ARG A 8 33.68 -6.98 26.43
CA ARG A 8 32.87 -6.82 25.22
C ARG A 8 33.20 -8.00 24.31
N ARG A 9 32.25 -8.91 24.13
CA ARG A 9 32.37 -9.93 23.08
C ARG A 9 32.57 -9.22 21.74
N PRO A 10 33.51 -9.67 20.90
CA PRO A 10 33.66 -9.11 19.56
C PRO A 10 32.33 -9.25 18.82
N ARG A 11 31.93 -8.18 18.11
CA ARG A 11 30.73 -8.22 17.27
C ARG A 11 30.93 -9.36 16.26
N PRO A 12 30.00 -10.32 16.16
CA PRO A 12 30.11 -11.37 15.14
C PRO A 12 30.24 -10.72 13.75
N ALA A 13 31.00 -11.36 12.87
CA ALA A 13 31.13 -10.90 11.49
C ALA A 13 29.73 -10.76 10.87
N ALA A 14 29.51 -9.69 10.10
CA ALA A 14 28.23 -9.43 9.46
C ALA A 14 27.90 -10.58 8.50
N HIS A 15 26.70 -11.16 8.62
CA HIS A 15 26.26 -12.21 7.71
C HIS A 15 26.03 -11.59 6.32
N PRO A 16 26.38 -12.27 5.21
CA PRO A 16 26.16 -11.74 3.87
C PRO A 16 24.71 -11.28 3.60
N ALA A 17 23.73 -11.92 4.24
CA ALA A 17 22.31 -11.57 4.15
C ALA A 17 21.92 -10.28 4.90
N ASP A 18 22.70 -9.81 5.87
CA ASP A 18 22.33 -8.68 6.73
C ASP A 18 22.14 -7.38 5.94
N ARG A 19 22.96 -7.16 4.91
CA ARG A 19 22.80 -6.00 4.02
C ARG A 19 21.48 -6.05 3.26
N THR A 20 21.11 -7.22 2.75
CA THR A 20 19.85 -7.41 2.02
C THR A 20 18.64 -7.22 2.94
N ILE A 21 18.72 -7.73 4.17
CA ILE A 21 17.70 -7.53 5.20
C ILE A 21 17.53 -6.03 5.48
N ALA A 22 18.61 -5.32 5.78
CA ALA A 22 18.56 -3.90 6.11
C ALA A 22 17.94 -3.05 4.99
N ILE A 23 18.37 -3.26 3.74
CA ILE A 23 17.84 -2.53 2.57
C ILE A 23 16.36 -2.85 2.36
N SER A 24 15.97 -4.14 2.46
CA SER A 24 14.60 -4.56 2.21
C SER A 24 13.64 -4.07 3.30
N LYS A 25 14.06 -4.09 4.58
CA LYS A 25 13.31 -3.47 5.68
C LYS A 25 13.09 -1.97 5.48
N ALA A 26 14.13 -1.24 5.05
CA ALA A 26 14.02 0.18 4.77
C ALA A 26 13.08 0.45 3.58
N GLY A 27 13.16 -0.36 2.52
CA GLY A 27 12.24 -0.32 1.38
C GLY A 27 10.79 -0.55 1.79
N LEU A 28 10.53 -1.61 2.59
CA LEU A 28 9.20 -1.94 3.07
C LEU A 28 8.57 -0.81 3.90
N ARG A 29 9.36 -0.17 4.78
CA ARG A 29 8.89 1.00 5.56
C ARG A 29 8.57 2.21 4.68
N LYS A 30 9.33 2.45 3.61
CA LYS A 30 9.03 3.51 2.65
C LYS A 30 7.74 3.22 1.88
N CYS A 31 7.56 1.98 1.41
CA CYS A 31 6.31 1.56 0.78
C CYS A 31 5.12 1.76 1.72
N ALA A 32 5.27 1.33 2.98
CA ALA A 32 4.23 1.51 3.98
C ALA A 32 3.90 2.99 4.27
N LEU A 33 4.91 3.87 4.36
CA LEU A 33 4.68 5.31 4.51
C LEU A 33 3.90 5.87 3.31
N ILE A 34 4.30 5.56 2.09
CA ILE A 34 3.62 6.05 0.88
C ILE A 34 2.20 5.47 0.80
N HIS A 35 2.01 4.20 1.17
CA HIS A 35 0.70 3.57 1.29
C HIS A 35 -0.18 4.35 2.26
N TYR A 36 0.32 4.70 3.45
CA TYR A 36 -0.46 5.51 4.38
C TYR A 36 -0.78 6.91 3.84
N LEU A 37 0.11 7.55 3.09
CA LEU A 37 -0.20 8.84 2.45
C LEU A 37 -1.31 8.70 1.39
N LEU A 38 -1.29 7.65 0.58
CA LEU A 38 -2.38 7.31 -0.34
C LEU A 38 -3.67 6.95 0.42
N GLY A 39 -3.52 6.27 1.57
CA GLY A 39 -4.59 5.97 2.51
C GLY A 39 -5.26 7.21 3.05
N LEU A 40 -4.49 8.22 3.45
CA LEU A 40 -4.99 9.51 3.91
C LEU A 40 -5.73 10.25 2.79
N LEU A 41 -5.25 10.19 1.55
CA LEU A 41 -5.94 10.77 0.40
C LEU A 41 -7.31 10.10 0.18
N MET A 42 -7.37 8.77 0.22
CA MET A 42 -8.62 8.02 0.12
C MET A 42 -9.56 8.35 1.29
N LEU A 43 -9.06 8.34 2.53
CA LEU A 43 -9.85 8.70 3.72
C LEU A 43 -10.37 10.13 3.66
N PHE A 44 -9.59 11.07 3.13
CA PHE A 44 -10.03 12.44 2.92
C PHE A 44 -11.23 12.48 1.96
N LYS A 45 -11.15 11.79 0.82
CA LYS A 45 -12.28 11.67 -0.13
C LYS A 45 -13.51 11.05 0.52
N LEU A 46 -13.35 9.92 1.22
CA LEU A 46 -14.46 9.23 1.89
C LEU A 46 -15.09 10.09 2.99
N THR A 47 -14.27 10.79 3.77
CA THR A 47 -14.75 11.69 4.84
C THR A 47 -15.47 12.89 4.24
N ALA A 48 -14.90 13.52 3.22
CA ALA A 48 -15.48 14.70 2.58
C ALA A 48 -16.85 14.39 1.97
N PHE A 49 -17.02 13.23 1.32
CA PHE A 49 -18.33 12.77 0.84
C PHE A 49 -19.37 12.61 1.98
N ASN A 50 -18.98 12.03 3.12
CA ASN A 50 -19.88 11.89 4.26
C ASN A 50 -20.25 13.25 4.88
N VAL A 51 -19.33 14.21 4.90
CA VAL A 51 -19.59 15.58 5.37
C VAL A 51 -20.55 16.31 4.42
N GLU A 52 -20.35 16.17 3.11
CA GLU A 52 -21.21 16.75 2.07
C GLU A 52 -22.67 16.27 2.19
N LYS A 53 -22.89 14.99 2.56
CA LYS A 53 -24.23 14.44 2.82
C LYS A 53 -24.97 15.13 3.96
N VAL A 54 -24.26 15.67 4.95
CA VAL A 54 -24.84 16.23 6.17
C VAL A 54 -24.91 17.77 6.10
N ASN A 55 -24.10 18.40 5.26
CA ASN A 55 -24.01 19.86 5.16
C ASN A 55 -24.23 20.36 3.73
N ALA A 56 -25.40 20.93 3.48
CA ALA A 56 -25.79 21.49 2.19
C ALA A 56 -24.86 22.61 1.68
N ALA A 57 -24.17 23.33 2.58
CA ALA A 57 -23.21 24.37 2.18
C ALA A 57 -21.92 23.82 1.54
N ILE A 58 -21.67 22.50 1.64
CA ILE A 58 -20.47 21.83 1.11
C ILE A 58 -20.81 21.03 -0.17
N GLN A 59 -22.09 20.95 -0.56
CA GLN A 59 -22.59 20.21 -1.75
C GLN A 59 -22.06 20.73 -3.10
N GLU A 60 -21.31 21.82 -3.10
CA GLU A 60 -20.61 22.33 -4.29
C GLU A 60 -19.38 21.49 -4.69
N LEU A 61 -18.83 20.66 -3.78
CA LEU A 61 -17.62 19.88 -4.09
C LEU A 61 -17.87 18.72 -5.08
N LEU A 62 -19.14 18.35 -5.32
CA LEU A 62 -19.59 17.34 -6.28
C LEU A 62 -18.74 16.06 -6.19
N ILE A 63 -18.48 15.59 -4.96
CA ILE A 63 -17.58 14.46 -4.73
C ILE A 63 -18.27 13.18 -5.23
N PRO A 64 -17.63 12.40 -6.12
CA PRO A 64 -18.20 11.13 -6.57
C PRO A 64 -18.50 10.19 -5.40
N GLU A 65 -19.64 9.51 -5.47
CA GLU A 65 -20.03 8.54 -4.46
C GLU A 65 -18.96 7.44 -4.31
N PRO A 66 -18.61 7.03 -3.07
CA PRO A 66 -17.70 5.93 -2.84
C PRO A 66 -18.21 4.60 -3.35
N ASP A 67 -17.41 3.95 -4.18
CA ASP A 67 -17.62 2.57 -4.56
C ASP A 67 -17.21 1.62 -3.43
N ALA A 68 -17.75 0.39 -3.45
CA ALA A 68 -17.42 -0.64 -2.46
C ALA A 68 -15.91 -0.98 -2.43
N TRP A 69 -15.23 -0.93 -3.58
CA TRP A 69 -13.81 -1.26 -3.65
C TRP A 69 -12.93 -0.28 -2.84
N GLU A 70 -13.34 0.99 -2.73
CA GLU A 70 -12.62 2.01 -1.95
C GLU A 70 -12.58 1.63 -0.47
N TRP A 71 -13.73 1.20 0.07
CA TRP A 71 -13.87 0.76 1.46
C TRP A 71 -13.08 -0.52 1.75
N VAL A 72 -13.13 -1.48 0.82
CA VAL A 72 -12.34 -2.72 0.94
C VAL A 72 -10.85 -2.41 0.88
N TRP A 73 -10.42 -1.48 0.02
CA TRP A 73 -9.03 -1.08 -0.10
C TRP A 73 -8.49 -0.43 1.18
N ILE A 74 -9.28 0.38 1.89
CA ILE A 74 -8.89 0.96 3.19
C ILE A 74 -8.52 -0.12 4.23
N ALA A 75 -9.10 -1.32 4.16
CA ALA A 75 -8.73 -2.42 5.06
C ALA A 75 -7.26 -2.84 4.89
N SER A 76 -6.64 -2.59 3.73
CA SER A 76 -5.23 -2.87 3.50
C SER A 76 -4.29 -2.00 4.36
N LEU A 77 -4.76 -0.87 4.89
CA LEU A 77 -4.00 -0.04 5.83
C LEU A 77 -3.70 -0.80 7.14
N LEU A 78 -4.64 -1.64 7.59
CA LEU A 78 -4.45 -2.47 8.77
C LEU A 78 -3.38 -3.55 8.53
N VAL A 79 -3.39 -4.16 7.34
CA VAL A 79 -2.36 -5.13 6.92
C VAL A 79 -0.98 -4.49 6.96
N THR A 80 -0.85 -3.27 6.43
CA THR A 80 0.40 -2.52 6.43
C THR A 80 0.91 -2.24 7.85
N ALA A 81 0.03 -1.97 8.82
CA ALA A 81 0.40 -1.72 10.21
C ALA A 81 1.06 -2.95 10.84
N PHE A 82 0.40 -4.11 10.72
CA PHE A 82 0.90 -5.37 11.26
C PHE A 82 2.19 -5.81 10.56
N ALA A 83 2.29 -5.61 9.25
CA ALA A 83 3.49 -5.93 8.49
C ALA A 83 4.73 -5.17 8.97
N ILE A 84 4.60 -3.87 9.27
CA ILE A 84 5.73 -3.09 9.82
C ILE A 84 6.11 -3.57 11.21
N GLN A 85 5.13 -3.86 12.08
CA GLN A 85 5.38 -4.29 13.45
C GLN A 85 6.16 -5.61 13.51
N ASP A 86 5.82 -6.57 12.65
CA ASP A 86 6.47 -7.88 12.63
C ASP A 86 7.72 -7.94 11.75
N CYS A 87 7.89 -6.97 10.84
CA CYS A 87 9.11 -6.82 10.05
C CYS A 87 10.38 -6.76 10.92
N ASP A 88 10.27 -6.22 12.14
CA ASP A 88 11.41 -6.18 13.06
C ASP A 88 11.73 -7.49 13.76
N LYS A 89 10.73 -8.36 13.90
CA LYS A 89 10.85 -9.64 14.61
C LYS A 89 11.53 -10.73 13.77
N GLY A 90 11.58 -10.57 12.45
CA GLY A 90 12.14 -11.61 11.57
C GLY A 90 11.22 -12.81 11.37
N ASP A 91 9.92 -12.64 11.63
CA ASP A 91 8.93 -13.69 11.48
C ASP A 91 8.54 -13.87 10.00
N ILE A 92 9.10 -14.92 9.39
CA ILE A 92 8.86 -15.30 8.00
C ILE A 92 7.39 -15.65 7.75
N ALA A 93 6.75 -16.37 8.68
CA ALA A 93 5.37 -16.84 8.50
C ALA A 93 4.40 -15.66 8.49
N SER A 94 4.52 -14.75 9.47
CA SER A 94 3.72 -13.53 9.53
C SER A 94 3.90 -12.68 8.27
N LEU A 95 5.14 -12.47 7.79
CA LEU A 95 5.38 -11.70 6.58
C LEU A 95 4.74 -12.33 5.33
N ARG A 96 4.75 -13.66 5.20
CA ARG A 96 4.04 -14.37 4.11
C ARG A 96 2.53 -14.17 4.18
N TYR A 97 1.93 -14.21 5.37
CA TYR A 97 0.50 -13.90 5.52
C TYR A 97 0.20 -12.45 5.10
N TYR A 98 1.04 -11.49 5.48
CA TYR A 98 0.85 -10.09 5.06
C TYR A 98 0.97 -9.90 3.55
N MET A 99 1.84 -10.66 2.87
CA MET A 99 1.89 -10.65 1.40
C MET A 99 0.56 -11.11 0.79
N ILE A 100 -0.04 -12.18 1.32
CA ILE A 100 -1.35 -12.67 0.85
C ILE A 100 -2.44 -11.62 1.10
N PHE A 101 -2.49 -11.06 2.31
CA PHE A 101 -3.47 -10.03 2.64
C PHE A 101 -3.27 -8.75 1.80
N MET A 102 -2.04 -8.39 1.45
CA MET A 102 -1.77 -7.26 0.55
C MET A 102 -2.27 -7.53 -0.87
N VAL A 103 -2.21 -8.78 -1.36
CA VAL A 103 -2.82 -9.15 -2.65
C VAL A 103 -4.35 -9.02 -2.56
N VAL A 104 -4.97 -9.59 -1.52
CA VAL A 104 -6.43 -9.67 -1.39
C VAL A 104 -7.09 -8.34 -1.05
N LEU A 105 -6.51 -7.56 -0.12
CA LEU A 105 -7.09 -6.30 0.36
C LEU A 105 -6.45 -5.08 -0.30
N GLY A 106 -5.23 -5.20 -0.84
CA GLY A 106 -4.53 -4.11 -1.51
C GLY A 106 -4.70 -4.14 -3.02
N ILE A 107 -4.30 -5.23 -3.68
CA ILE A 107 -4.27 -5.29 -5.16
C ILE A 107 -5.65 -5.58 -5.76
N PHE A 108 -6.37 -6.57 -5.23
CA PHE A 108 -7.65 -6.98 -5.79
C PHE A 108 -8.69 -5.85 -5.86
N PRO A 109 -8.90 -5.02 -4.81
CA PRO A 109 -9.85 -3.91 -4.89
C PRO A 109 -9.45 -2.85 -5.92
N LEU A 110 -8.16 -2.67 -6.19
CA LEU A 110 -7.69 -1.74 -7.23
C LEU A 110 -8.01 -2.25 -8.63
N ILE A 111 -7.89 -3.57 -8.86
CA ILE A 111 -8.30 -4.19 -10.12
C ILE A 111 -9.82 -4.04 -10.29
N TRP A 112 -10.60 -4.30 -9.23
CA TRP A 112 -12.05 -4.10 -9.24
C TRP A 112 -12.43 -2.64 -9.52
N GLY A 113 -11.81 -1.67 -8.85
CA GLY A 113 -12.01 -0.26 -9.17
C GLY A 113 -11.63 0.08 -10.62
N GLY A 114 -10.53 -0.48 -11.11
CA GLY A 114 -10.12 -0.33 -12.50
C GLY A 114 -11.17 -0.83 -13.49
N THR A 115 -11.84 -1.95 -13.23
CA THR A 115 -12.88 -2.44 -14.14
C THR A 115 -14.14 -1.58 -14.13
N ILE A 116 -14.50 -0.97 -12.99
CA ILE A 116 -15.63 -0.03 -12.89
C ILE A 116 -15.35 1.23 -13.71
N TRP A 117 -14.15 1.80 -13.57
CA TRP A 117 -13.79 3.08 -14.20
C TRP A 117 -13.23 2.95 -15.62
N PHE A 118 -13.12 1.73 -16.15
CA PHE A 118 -12.52 1.46 -17.46
C PHE A 118 -13.27 2.15 -18.61
N SER A 119 -14.60 2.03 -18.65
CA SER A 119 -15.39 2.62 -19.73
C SER A 119 -15.27 4.13 -19.78
N ASP A 120 -15.26 4.78 -18.60
CA ASP A 120 -15.14 6.22 -18.44
C ASP A 120 -13.77 6.73 -18.90
N ALA A 121 -12.69 6.07 -18.44
CA ALA A 121 -11.34 6.40 -18.83
C ALA A 121 -11.11 6.16 -20.34
N TRP A 122 -11.60 5.04 -20.87
CA TRP A 122 -11.50 4.72 -22.29
C TRP A 122 -12.23 5.74 -23.16
N ALA A 123 -13.47 6.07 -22.79
CA ALA A 123 -14.28 7.05 -23.51
C ALA A 123 -13.59 8.41 -23.55
N TYR A 124 -13.09 8.89 -22.39
CA TYR A 124 -12.40 10.17 -22.32
C TYR A 124 -11.11 10.23 -23.16
N LEU A 125 -10.33 9.14 -23.21
CA LEU A 125 -9.04 9.13 -23.89
C LEU A 125 -9.14 8.88 -25.40
N PHE A 126 -10.11 8.07 -25.83
CA PHE A 126 -10.09 7.48 -27.18
C PHE A 126 -11.39 7.65 -27.96
N ALA A 127 -12.52 7.95 -27.32
CA ALA A 127 -13.79 8.12 -28.02
C ALA A 127 -14.02 9.60 -28.34
N TYR A 128 -14.07 9.93 -29.64
CA TYR A 128 -14.48 11.26 -30.10
C TYR A 128 -15.97 11.53 -29.83
N ASP A 129 -16.80 10.50 -30.00
CA ASP A 129 -18.23 10.49 -29.65
C ASP A 129 -18.48 9.35 -28.67
N ALA A 130 -18.39 9.63 -27.38
CA ALA A 130 -18.65 8.65 -26.34
C ALA A 130 -20.17 8.37 -26.26
N PRO A 131 -20.63 7.12 -26.47
CA PRO A 131 -22.04 6.77 -26.31
C PRO A 131 -22.49 6.73 -24.83
N PHE A 132 -21.58 6.98 -23.89
CA PHE A 132 -21.79 6.91 -22.44
C PHE A 132 -21.46 8.25 -21.77
N HIS A 133 -22.16 8.56 -20.69
CA HIS A 133 -21.91 9.75 -19.88
C HIS A 133 -20.61 9.58 -19.08
N ILE A 134 -19.62 10.43 -19.33
CA ILE A 134 -18.37 10.49 -18.56
C ILE A 134 -18.64 11.24 -17.24
N VAL A 135 -18.23 10.67 -16.11
CA VAL A 135 -18.36 11.33 -14.80
C VAL A 135 -17.24 12.37 -14.64
N TYR A 136 -17.62 13.60 -14.30
CA TYR A 136 -16.68 14.68 -14.01
C TYR A 136 -16.69 15.02 -12.53
N TRP A 137 -15.52 15.25 -11.96
CA TRP A 137 -15.31 15.80 -10.63
C TRP A 137 -14.53 17.12 -10.75
N ASN A 138 -15.19 18.24 -10.42
CA ASN A 138 -14.63 19.59 -10.55
C ASN A 138 -14.03 19.89 -11.93
N GLY A 139 -14.72 19.47 -12.99
CA GLY A 139 -14.29 19.69 -14.38
C GLY A 139 -13.24 18.70 -14.90
N TYR A 140 -12.79 17.75 -14.08
CA TYR A 140 -11.86 16.70 -14.48
C TYR A 140 -12.58 15.35 -14.62
N PRO A 141 -12.25 14.52 -15.61
CA PRO A 141 -12.83 13.18 -15.75
C PRO A 141 -12.43 12.29 -14.55
N ALA A 142 -13.42 11.85 -13.78
CA ALA A 142 -13.20 11.10 -12.55
C ALA A 142 -12.47 9.77 -12.82
N GLY A 143 -12.81 9.08 -13.92
CA GLY A 143 -12.13 7.85 -14.33
C GLY A 143 -10.62 8.03 -14.50
N ILE A 144 -10.16 9.14 -15.07
CA ILE A 144 -8.71 9.40 -15.23
C ILE A 144 -8.05 9.65 -13.88
N ILE A 145 -8.68 10.40 -12.98
CA ILE A 145 -8.18 10.62 -11.62
C ILE A 145 -8.03 9.27 -10.90
N TRP A 146 -9.03 8.40 -11.00
CA TRP A 146 -8.98 7.07 -10.41
C TRP A 146 -7.86 6.20 -10.97
N TYR A 147 -7.67 6.20 -12.29
CA TYR A 147 -6.58 5.47 -12.91
C TYR A 147 -5.19 5.95 -12.45
N HIS A 148 -5.01 7.25 -12.23
CA HIS A 148 -3.76 7.75 -11.63
C HIS A 148 -3.56 7.18 -10.23
N PHE A 149 -4.57 7.29 -9.36
CA PHE A 149 -4.52 6.72 -8.02
C PHE A 149 -4.22 5.22 -8.04
N ILE A 150 -4.94 4.45 -8.88
CA ILE A 150 -4.79 3.00 -9.01
C ILE A 150 -3.38 2.63 -9.47
N MET A 151 -2.85 3.29 -10.51
CA MET A 151 -1.51 3.01 -11.03
C MET A 151 -0.42 3.29 -9.99
N PHE A 152 -0.46 4.45 -9.31
CA PHE A 152 0.49 4.78 -8.26
C PHE A 152 0.42 3.78 -7.10
N THR A 153 -0.79 3.39 -6.71
CA THR A 153 -1.00 2.47 -5.60
C THR A 153 -0.54 1.05 -5.94
N LEU A 154 -0.82 0.57 -7.17
CA LEU A 154 -0.31 -0.71 -7.65
C LEU A 154 1.22 -0.76 -7.67
N LEU A 155 1.89 0.32 -8.06
CA LEU A 155 3.35 0.41 -7.99
C LEU A 155 3.86 0.26 -6.55
N VAL A 156 3.24 0.96 -5.59
CA VAL A 156 3.60 0.88 -4.17
C VAL A 156 3.39 -0.53 -3.62
N HIS A 157 2.26 -1.18 -3.94
CA HIS A 157 1.99 -2.57 -3.55
C HIS A 157 2.97 -3.55 -4.20
N GLY A 158 3.31 -3.35 -5.48
CA GLY A 158 4.32 -4.16 -6.17
C GLY A 158 5.68 -4.08 -5.48
N PHE A 159 6.13 -2.89 -5.11
CA PHE A 159 7.36 -2.72 -4.34
C PHE A 159 7.26 -3.30 -2.93
N PHE A 160 6.11 -3.18 -2.27
CA PHE A 160 5.88 -3.80 -0.96
C PHE A 160 6.07 -5.32 -1.02
N LEU A 161 5.46 -5.99 -2.01
CA LEU A 161 5.61 -7.42 -2.21
C LEU A 161 7.04 -7.81 -2.59
N TYR A 162 7.69 -7.03 -3.46
CA TYR A 162 9.09 -7.23 -3.83
C TYR A 162 10.03 -7.18 -2.63
N PHE A 163 9.93 -6.16 -1.78
CA PHE A 163 10.77 -6.05 -0.58
C PHE A 163 10.44 -7.13 0.45
N SER A 164 9.17 -7.50 0.59
CA SER A 164 8.75 -8.60 1.48
C SER A 164 9.35 -9.93 1.03
N PHE A 165 9.28 -10.24 -0.27
CA PHE A 165 9.88 -11.45 -0.84
C PHE A 165 11.40 -11.51 -0.62
N LYS A 166 12.10 -10.39 -0.88
CA LYS A 166 13.55 -10.31 -0.59
C LYS A 166 13.87 -10.53 0.89
N LEU A 167 13.02 -10.03 1.77
CA LEU A 167 13.22 -10.14 3.21
C LEU A 167 13.00 -11.57 3.70
N VAL A 168 11.94 -12.24 3.23
CA VAL A 168 11.70 -13.67 3.47
C VAL A 168 12.91 -14.51 3.05
N ASN A 169 13.36 -14.39 1.81
CA ASN A 169 14.47 -15.18 1.30
C ASN A 169 15.78 -14.92 2.05
N ALA A 170 16.02 -13.66 2.47
CA ALA A 170 17.23 -13.31 3.21
C ALA A 170 17.22 -13.84 4.65
N TRP A 171 16.05 -13.93 5.29
CA TRP A 171 15.91 -14.55 6.60
C TRP A 171 16.07 -16.06 6.53
N GLU A 172 15.48 -16.72 5.54
CA GLU A 172 15.64 -18.16 5.32
C GLU A 172 17.10 -18.52 5.06
N ALA A 173 17.79 -17.76 4.20
CA ALA A 173 19.21 -17.99 3.91
C ALA A 173 20.11 -17.84 5.14
N ARG A 174 19.76 -16.94 6.07
CA ARG A 174 20.49 -16.77 7.33
C ARG A 174 20.22 -17.93 8.29
N ASN A 175 18.94 -18.29 8.47
CA ASN A 175 18.57 -19.38 9.38
C ASN A 175 19.21 -20.71 8.96
N ASN A 176 19.21 -21.03 7.66
CA ASN A 176 19.82 -22.26 7.14
C ASN A 176 21.36 -22.30 7.25
N HIS A 177 22.03 -21.16 7.43
CA HIS A 177 23.48 -21.11 7.66
C HIS A 177 23.83 -21.26 9.15
N ASP A 178 22.90 -20.95 10.04
CA ASP A 178 23.09 -21.01 11.49
C ASP A 178 22.68 -22.38 12.08
N GLU A 179 22.05 -23.26 11.29
CA GLU A 179 21.75 -24.68 11.58
C GLU A 179 22.90 -25.62 11.20
#